data_AF-A0A2V3DN36-F1
#
_entry.id   AF-A0A2V3DN36-F1
#
_cell.length_a   1.000
_cell.length_b   1.000
_cell.length_c   1.000
_cell.angle_alpha   90.00
_cell.angle_beta   90.00
_cell.angle_gamma   90.00
#
_symmetry.space_group_name_H-M   'P 1'
#
loop_
_entity.id
_entity.type
_entity.pdbx_description
1 polymer ?
#
loop_
_entity_poly.entity_id
_entity_poly.type
_entity_poly.pdbx_seq_one_letter_code
_entity_poly.pdbx_strand_id
1 'polypeptide(L)'
;MIWRLEWQEELGQPTRLNSRSTESGKLAMLRRYLTYDRLIVRFLSLLAVVAVAFVAVWGASYWLLPEGLLMGRTGAHALAGTGLAGGSVWLEWIRILSLNLALAAVFMVSGNLIITKRGYPFGYVSVVLVGVIFAVAVGTNSFTIPMPVRMPPSLAILGSSGAYEIMAYVLAVAATTSIGRWRIRRWWAIHGTTERVRLVKDRSTITERNLGVVLAFVVLAAACAWEAVQISADLSS
;
A
#
# COMPACT_ATOMS: atom_id res chain seq x y z
N MET A 1 17.76 18.22 63.90
CA MET A 1 16.43 18.76 63.56
C MET A 1 16.70 20.15 63.01
N ILE A 2 16.19 20.50 61.83
CA ILE A 2 16.69 21.54 60.87
C ILE A 2 17.51 20.87 59.75
N TRP A 3 17.19 21.22 58.49
CA TRP A 3 17.60 20.62 57.20
C TRP A 3 16.66 19.56 56.59
N ARG A 4 15.40 19.95 56.27
CA ARG A 4 14.58 19.25 55.26
C ARG A 4 13.40 20.06 54.73
N LEU A 5 13.54 21.32 54.27
CA LEU A 5 12.36 22.05 53.73
C LEU A 5 12.65 23.09 52.63
N GLU A 6 13.60 22.87 51.71
CA GLU A 6 13.90 23.92 50.71
C GLU A 6 14.26 23.40 49.31
N TRP A 7 13.54 22.38 48.82
CA TRP A 7 13.72 21.83 47.46
C TRP A 7 12.40 21.43 46.76
N GLN A 8 11.31 22.17 46.98
CA GLN A 8 9.99 21.82 46.43
C GLN A 8 9.29 22.91 45.59
N GLU A 9 9.94 24.02 45.22
CA GLU A 9 9.24 25.12 44.50
C GLU A 9 9.66 25.40 43.04
N GLU A 10 10.55 24.61 42.43
CA GLU A 10 10.87 24.76 40.98
C GLU A 10 10.49 23.53 40.13
N LEU A 11 9.42 22.83 40.50
CA LEU A 11 8.76 21.94 39.54
C LEU A 11 7.82 22.80 38.69
N GLY A 12 8.40 23.34 37.61
CA GLY A 12 7.68 23.97 36.52
C GLY A 12 6.40 23.19 36.22
N GLN A 13 5.28 23.88 36.36
CA GLN A 13 3.98 23.29 36.12
C GLN A 13 4.00 22.61 34.75
N PRO A 14 3.48 21.38 34.61
CA PRO A 14 3.33 20.79 33.30
C PRO A 14 2.37 21.71 32.54
N THR A 15 2.93 22.47 31.60
CA THR A 15 2.16 23.18 30.58
C THR A 15 1.28 22.12 29.96
N ARG A 16 0.00 22.08 30.37
CA ARG A 16 -1.02 21.28 29.70
C ARG A 16 -1.13 21.92 28.33
N LEU A 17 -0.30 21.49 27.40
CA LEU A 17 -0.45 21.74 25.98
C LEU A 17 -1.73 21.01 25.58
N ASN A 18 -2.84 21.69 25.82
CA ASN A 18 -4.16 21.35 25.37
C ASN A 18 -4.21 21.60 23.86
N SER A 19 -3.32 20.94 23.12
CA SER A 19 -3.38 20.83 21.67
C SER A 19 -4.25 19.63 21.35
N ARG A 20 -5.53 19.69 21.75
CA ARG A 20 -6.58 18.97 21.04
C ARG A 20 -6.63 19.58 19.65
N SER A 21 -5.74 19.11 18.77
CA SER A 21 -5.88 19.36 17.34
C SER A 21 -7.25 18.85 16.96
N THR A 22 -8.09 19.76 16.47
CA THR A 22 -9.33 19.54 15.75
C THR A 22 -9.05 18.69 14.51
N GLU A 23 -8.66 17.42 14.68
CA GLU A 23 -8.83 16.45 13.61
C GLU A 23 -10.34 16.37 13.37
N SER A 24 -10.78 16.82 12.20
CA SER A 24 -12.15 16.62 11.71
C SER A 24 -12.59 15.21 12.08
N GLY A 25 -13.75 15.06 12.74
CA GLY A 25 -14.20 13.77 13.28
C GLY A 25 -14.19 12.64 12.24
N LYS A 26 -14.33 12.96 10.95
CA LYS A 26 -14.22 12.01 9.83
C LYS A 26 -12.81 11.42 9.67
N LEU A 27 -11.76 12.24 9.81
CA LEU A 27 -10.36 11.78 9.70
C LEU A 27 -9.97 10.88 10.88
N ALA A 28 -10.40 11.25 12.09
CA ALA A 28 -10.20 10.43 13.27
C ALA A 28 -10.92 9.06 13.15
N MET A 29 -12.14 9.06 12.59
CA MET A 29 -12.91 7.85 12.36
C MET A 29 -12.27 6.95 11.30
N LEU A 30 -11.84 7.50 10.16
CA LEU A 30 -11.14 6.75 9.11
C LEU A 30 -9.86 6.12 9.67
N ARG A 31 -9.06 6.89 10.41
CA ARG A 31 -7.85 6.39 11.06
C ARG A 31 -8.15 5.20 11.96
N ARG A 32 -9.21 5.28 12.77
CA ARG A 32 -9.62 4.19 13.68
C ARG A 32 -9.90 2.89 12.94
N TYR A 33 -10.57 2.96 11.80
CA TYR A 33 -10.85 1.79 10.97
C TYR A 33 -9.59 1.24 10.28
N LEU A 34 -8.72 2.12 9.79
CA LEU A 34 -7.45 1.76 9.17
C LEU A 34 -6.48 1.06 10.14
N THR A 35 -6.55 1.39 11.43
CA THR A 35 -5.69 0.82 12.48
C THR A 35 -6.46 -0.09 13.44
N TYR A 36 -7.60 -0.65 13.02
CA TYR A 36 -8.42 -1.53 13.85
C TYR A 36 -7.67 -2.82 14.23
N ASP A 37 -8.03 -3.44 15.36
CA ASP A 37 -7.30 -4.62 15.85
C ASP A 37 -7.49 -5.85 14.95
N ARG A 38 -8.70 -6.07 14.45
CA ARG A 38 -9.04 -7.18 13.54
C ARG A 38 -8.51 -6.92 12.13
N LEU A 39 -7.75 -7.87 11.58
CA LEU A 39 -7.22 -7.81 10.22
C LEU A 39 -8.29 -7.50 9.16
N ILE A 40 -9.43 -8.18 9.20
CA ILE A 40 -10.48 -8.01 8.19
C ILE A 40 -11.00 -6.57 8.11
N VAL A 41 -11.15 -5.90 9.25
CA VAL A 41 -11.63 -4.50 9.29
C VAL A 41 -10.57 -3.57 8.69
N ARG A 42 -9.30 -3.75 9.05
CA ARG A 42 -8.21 -2.96 8.45
C ARG A 42 -8.12 -3.16 6.95
N PHE A 43 -8.16 -4.42 6.51
CA PHE A 43 -8.09 -4.80 5.11
C PHE A 43 -9.22 -4.15 4.30
N LEU A 44 -10.47 -4.36 4.70
CA LEU A 44 -11.62 -3.80 3.99
C LEU A 44 -11.61 -2.26 4.00
N SER A 45 -11.18 -1.65 5.09
CA SER A 45 -11.09 -0.18 5.18
C SER A 45 -10.02 0.38 4.26
N LEU A 46 -8.84 -0.24 4.21
CA LEU A 46 -7.77 0.17 3.30
C LEU A 46 -8.13 -0.12 1.85
N LEU A 47 -8.76 -1.26 1.57
CA LEU A 47 -9.25 -1.62 0.25
C LEU A 47 -10.28 -0.61 -0.25
N ALA A 48 -11.20 -0.16 0.60
CA ALA A 48 -12.17 0.88 0.25
C ALA A 48 -11.48 2.21 -0.09
N VAL A 49 -10.47 2.62 0.68
CA VAL A 49 -9.68 3.83 0.37
C VAL A 49 -8.98 3.69 -0.98
N VAL A 50 -8.33 2.57 -1.24
CA VAL A 50 -7.64 2.30 -2.51
C VAL A 50 -8.63 2.25 -3.66
N ALA A 51 -9.77 1.60 -3.51
CA ALA A 51 -10.80 1.48 -4.54
C ALA A 51 -11.42 2.85 -4.89
N VAL A 52 -11.73 3.68 -3.88
CA VAL A 52 -12.25 5.04 -4.11
C VAL A 52 -11.21 5.90 -4.84
N ALA A 53 -9.95 5.86 -4.40
CA ALA A 53 -8.87 6.59 -5.07
C ALA A 53 -8.67 6.08 -6.51
N PHE A 54 -8.69 4.76 -6.71
CA PHE A 54 -8.57 4.12 -8.01
C PHE A 54 -9.69 4.57 -8.95
N VAL A 55 -10.96 4.46 -8.56
CA VAL A 55 -12.10 4.82 -9.42
C VAL A 55 -12.09 6.31 -9.77
N ALA A 56 -11.80 7.18 -8.79
CA ALA A 56 -11.72 8.62 -9.03
C ALA A 56 -10.60 8.98 -10.01
N VAL A 57 -9.40 8.42 -9.82
CA VAL A 57 -8.24 8.68 -10.69
C VAL A 57 -8.41 8.01 -12.04
N TRP A 58 -8.97 6.81 -12.11
CA TRP A 58 -9.26 6.11 -13.37
C TRP A 58 -10.21 6.94 -14.23
N GLY A 59 -11.32 7.41 -13.65
CA GLY A 59 -12.26 8.29 -14.34
C GLY A 59 -11.60 9.58 -14.81
N ALA A 60 -10.88 10.29 -13.92
CA ALA A 60 -10.17 11.51 -14.29
C ALA A 60 -9.14 11.26 -15.41
N SER A 61 -8.39 10.17 -15.32
CA SER A 61 -7.37 9.82 -16.30
C SER A 61 -8.00 9.49 -17.65
N TYR A 62 -9.08 8.72 -17.67
CA TYR A 62 -9.83 8.37 -18.88
C TYR A 62 -10.29 9.60 -19.65
N TRP A 63 -10.85 10.59 -18.96
CA TRP A 63 -11.42 11.79 -19.60
C TRP A 63 -10.42 12.91 -19.88
N LEU A 64 -9.40 13.07 -19.02
CA LEU A 64 -8.53 14.26 -19.04
C LEU A 64 -7.13 14.00 -19.61
N LEU A 65 -6.64 12.76 -19.58
CA LEU A 65 -5.26 12.43 -19.94
C LEU A 65 -5.18 11.77 -21.32
N PRO A 66 -4.08 12.02 -22.06
CA PRO A 66 -3.85 11.39 -23.35
C PRO A 66 -3.59 9.88 -23.20
N GLU A 67 -3.89 9.13 -24.25
CA GLU A 67 -3.57 7.71 -24.32
C GLU A 67 -2.05 7.48 -24.33
N GLY A 68 -1.58 6.41 -23.69
CA GLY A 68 -0.18 6.06 -23.61
C GLY A 68 0.69 6.98 -22.73
N LEU A 69 0.09 7.82 -21.87
CA LEU A 69 0.83 8.78 -21.03
C LEU A 69 2.01 8.15 -20.27
N LEU A 70 1.83 6.94 -19.73
CA LEU A 70 2.84 6.23 -18.95
C LEU A 70 3.60 5.17 -19.75
N MET A 71 3.29 4.98 -21.03
CA MET A 71 3.87 3.93 -21.85
C MET A 71 5.39 4.12 -21.96
N GLY A 72 6.15 3.08 -21.60
CA GLY A 72 7.62 3.11 -21.60
C GLY A 72 8.26 4.03 -20.54
N ARG A 73 7.48 4.63 -19.63
CA ARG A 73 7.98 5.54 -18.58
C ARG A 73 7.95 4.94 -17.17
N THR A 74 7.51 3.69 -17.03
CA THR A 74 7.46 3.02 -15.72
C THR A 74 8.61 2.02 -15.56
N GLY A 75 9.12 1.88 -14.33
CA GLY A 75 10.17 0.91 -14.03
C GLY A 75 9.75 -0.54 -14.32
N ALA A 76 8.44 -0.85 -14.21
CA ALA A 76 7.90 -2.16 -14.57
C ALA A 76 8.08 -2.48 -16.06
N HIS A 77 7.83 -1.51 -16.95
CA HIS A 77 8.08 -1.66 -18.39
C HIS A 77 9.56 -1.95 -18.69
N ALA A 78 10.48 -1.29 -17.99
CA ALA A 78 11.92 -1.50 -18.19
C ALA A 78 12.36 -2.91 -17.77
N LEU A 79 11.65 -3.55 -16.82
CA LEU A 79 12.01 -4.86 -16.27
C LEU A 79 11.27 -6.04 -16.93
N ALA A 80 10.15 -5.77 -17.62
CA ALA A 80 9.33 -6.80 -18.28
C ALA A 80 9.91 -7.30 -19.63
N GLY A 81 10.86 -6.59 -20.24
CA GLY A 81 11.41 -6.97 -21.54
C GLY A 81 10.36 -6.97 -22.68
N THR A 82 10.75 -7.42 -23.88
CA THR A 82 9.93 -7.33 -25.11
C THR A 82 9.25 -8.65 -25.51
N GLY A 83 9.34 -9.68 -24.68
CA GLY A 83 8.81 -11.00 -24.99
C GLY A 83 8.67 -11.87 -23.75
N LEU A 84 8.17 -13.08 -23.98
CA LEU A 84 7.93 -14.07 -22.94
C LEU A 84 9.26 -14.58 -22.38
N ALA A 85 9.41 -14.58 -21.06
CA ALA A 85 10.66 -14.94 -20.40
C ALA A 85 11.10 -16.35 -20.79
N GLY A 86 12.22 -16.44 -21.52
CA GLY A 86 12.74 -17.71 -22.03
C GLY A 86 11.75 -18.52 -22.87
N GLY A 87 10.72 -17.89 -23.45
CA GLY A 87 9.66 -18.57 -24.21
C GLY A 87 8.77 -19.51 -23.39
N SER A 88 8.73 -19.39 -22.06
CA SER A 88 7.96 -20.27 -21.18
C SER A 88 7.04 -19.51 -20.23
N VAL A 89 5.74 -19.87 -20.21
CA VAL A 89 4.72 -19.31 -19.29
C VAL A 89 5.15 -19.45 -17.84
N TRP A 90 5.83 -20.56 -17.51
CA TRP A 90 6.34 -20.81 -16.18
C TRP A 90 7.42 -19.81 -15.76
N LEU A 91 8.38 -19.53 -16.64
CA LEU A 91 9.43 -18.55 -16.38
C LEU A 91 8.86 -17.12 -16.35
N GLU A 92 7.86 -16.84 -17.18
CA GLU A 92 7.13 -15.57 -17.16
C GLU A 92 6.43 -15.35 -15.81
N TRP A 93 5.72 -16.37 -15.33
CA TRP A 93 5.07 -16.34 -14.03
C TRP A 93 6.07 -16.07 -12.89
N ILE A 94 7.20 -16.79 -12.86
CA ILE A 94 8.24 -16.57 -11.85
C ILE A 94 8.78 -15.14 -11.92
N ARG A 95 8.98 -14.60 -13.13
CA ARG A 95 9.46 -13.22 -13.34
C ARG A 95 8.48 -12.20 -12.78
N ILE A 96 7.21 -12.27 -13.19
CA ILE A 96 6.15 -11.38 -12.74
C ILE A 96 5.99 -11.47 -11.22
N LEU A 97 5.88 -12.69 -10.68
CA LEU A 97 5.75 -12.92 -9.24
C LEU A 97 6.94 -12.36 -8.46
N SER A 98 8.17 -12.56 -8.94
CA SER A 98 9.39 -12.07 -8.29
C SER A 98 9.45 -10.54 -8.25
N LEU A 99 9.09 -9.88 -9.35
CA LEU A 99 9.02 -8.42 -9.42
C LEU A 99 7.97 -7.86 -8.47
N ASN A 100 6.78 -8.46 -8.45
CA ASN A 100 5.69 -8.06 -7.57
C ASN A 100 6.01 -8.31 -6.09
N LEU A 101 6.65 -9.43 -5.74
CA LEU A 101 7.13 -9.70 -4.39
C LEU A 101 8.22 -8.71 -3.95
N ALA A 102 9.17 -8.37 -4.83
CA ALA A 102 10.19 -7.38 -4.55
C ALA A 102 9.58 -6.00 -4.30
N LEU A 103 8.64 -5.57 -5.14
CA LEU A 103 7.92 -4.31 -4.98
C LEU A 103 7.15 -4.28 -3.65
N ALA A 104 6.38 -5.32 -3.35
CA ALA A 104 5.60 -5.43 -2.13
C ALA A 104 6.49 -5.43 -0.88
N ALA A 105 7.57 -6.22 -0.88
CA ALA A 105 8.48 -6.30 0.26
C ALA A 105 9.19 -4.97 0.51
N VAL A 106 9.76 -4.36 -0.53
CA VAL A 106 10.60 -3.16 -0.42
C VAL A 106 9.77 -1.91 -0.15
N PHE A 107 8.68 -1.65 -0.88
CA PHE A 107 7.99 -0.36 -0.76
C PHE A 107 6.80 -0.38 0.18
N MET A 108 6.16 -1.54 0.36
CA MET A 108 4.89 -1.61 1.07
C MET A 108 5.06 -2.21 2.46
N VAL A 109 5.59 -3.44 2.54
CA VAL A 109 5.82 -4.12 3.82
C VAL A 109 6.92 -3.42 4.60
N SER A 110 8.07 -3.09 4.00
CA SER A 110 9.10 -2.34 4.73
C SER A 110 8.60 -0.94 5.15
N GLY A 111 7.75 -0.32 4.32
CA GLY A 111 7.07 0.94 4.65
C GLY A 111 6.28 0.85 5.96
N ASN A 112 5.69 -0.30 6.28
CA ASN A 112 4.99 -0.50 7.56
C ASN A 112 5.89 -0.45 8.79
N LEU A 113 7.22 -0.49 8.64
CA LEU A 113 8.13 -0.25 9.76
C LEU A 113 8.07 1.20 10.26
N ILE A 114 7.62 2.12 9.40
CA ILE A 114 7.50 3.54 9.66
C ILE A 114 6.04 3.92 9.89
N ILE A 115 5.76 4.57 11.00
CA ILE A 115 4.44 5.09 11.37
C ILE A 115 4.44 6.60 11.09
N THR A 116 3.43 7.06 10.36
CA THR A 116 3.26 8.47 10.04
C THR A 116 2.93 9.29 11.29
N LYS A 117 3.07 10.62 11.19
CA LYS A 117 2.65 11.56 12.26
C LYS A 117 1.18 11.39 12.66
N ARG A 118 0.33 10.97 11.70
CA ARG A 118 -1.11 10.74 11.89
C ARG A 118 -1.43 9.34 12.45
N GLY A 119 -0.42 8.50 12.67
CA GLY A 119 -0.56 7.24 13.40
C GLY A 119 -0.89 6.01 12.56
N TYR A 120 -0.99 6.12 11.22
CA TYR A 120 -1.10 4.96 10.33
C TYR A 120 0.27 4.58 9.72
N PRO A 121 0.48 3.31 9.34
CA PRO A 121 1.73 2.84 8.74
C PRO A 121 2.00 3.47 7.37
N PHE A 122 3.26 3.70 7.03
CA PHE A 122 3.64 4.33 5.76
C PHE A 122 3.38 3.43 4.55
N GLY A 123 3.37 2.10 4.72
CA GLY A 123 2.99 1.16 3.66
C GLY A 123 1.57 1.39 3.12
N TYR A 124 0.68 2.01 3.91
CA TYR A 124 -0.67 2.38 3.46
C TYR A 124 -0.60 3.46 2.36
N VAL A 125 0.35 4.40 2.49
CA VAL A 125 0.59 5.42 1.48
C VAL A 125 1.14 4.78 0.21
N SER A 126 2.10 3.86 0.35
CA SER A 126 2.70 3.15 -0.78
C SER A 126 1.65 2.39 -1.60
N VAL A 127 0.75 1.63 -0.95
CA VAL A 127 -0.25 0.84 -1.69
C VAL A 127 -1.31 1.71 -2.35
N VAL A 128 -1.71 2.82 -1.71
CA VAL A 128 -2.61 3.81 -2.35
C VAL A 128 -1.93 4.41 -3.58
N LEU A 129 -0.65 4.76 -3.50
CA LEU A 129 0.09 5.31 -4.63
C LEU A 129 0.19 4.32 -5.79
N VAL A 130 0.48 3.05 -5.51
CA VAL A 130 0.52 2.01 -6.55
C VAL A 130 -0.86 1.80 -7.19
N GLY A 131 -1.94 1.80 -6.40
CA GLY A 131 -3.31 1.77 -6.92
C GLY A 131 -3.63 2.98 -7.81
N VAL A 132 -3.17 4.17 -7.44
CA VAL A 132 -3.31 5.40 -8.25
C VAL A 132 -2.53 5.30 -9.55
N ILE A 133 -1.28 4.83 -9.53
CA ILE A 133 -0.47 4.63 -10.74
C ILE A 133 -1.16 3.61 -11.67
N PHE A 134 -1.66 2.52 -11.11
CA PHE A 134 -2.43 1.52 -11.86
C PHE A 134 -3.71 2.12 -12.46
N ALA A 135 -4.44 2.95 -11.72
CA ALA A 135 -5.62 3.66 -12.22
C ALA A 135 -5.31 4.58 -13.40
N VAL A 136 -4.17 5.30 -13.36
CA VAL A 136 -3.70 6.10 -14.49
C VAL A 136 -3.34 5.20 -15.67
N ALA A 137 -2.65 4.08 -15.43
CA ALA A 137 -2.27 3.14 -16.49
C ALA A 137 -3.50 2.55 -17.20
N VAL A 138 -4.47 2.01 -16.45
CA VAL A 138 -5.76 1.54 -16.98
C VAL A 138 -6.47 2.68 -17.72
N GLY A 139 -6.57 3.83 -17.05
CA GLY A 139 -7.27 4.99 -17.55
C GLY A 139 -6.66 5.59 -18.78
N THR A 140 -5.38 5.38 -19.09
CA THR A 140 -4.69 5.90 -20.29
C THR A 140 -4.26 4.80 -21.25
N ASN A 141 -4.67 3.55 -21.03
CA ASN A 141 -4.22 2.39 -21.82
C ASN A 141 -2.68 2.26 -21.90
N SER A 142 -1.97 2.60 -20.83
CA SER A 142 -0.49 2.63 -20.80
C SER A 142 0.14 1.31 -20.38
N PHE A 143 -0.32 0.20 -20.97
CA PHE A 143 0.20 -1.14 -20.69
C PHE A 143 1.33 -1.52 -21.65
N THR A 144 2.13 -2.52 -21.27
CA THR A 144 3.13 -3.14 -22.16
C THR A 144 2.49 -3.70 -23.42
N ILE A 145 1.36 -4.39 -23.25
CA ILE A 145 0.47 -4.82 -24.32
C ILE A 145 -0.79 -3.97 -24.18
N PRO A 146 -0.97 -2.90 -24.97
CA PRO A 146 -2.14 -2.05 -24.87
C PRO A 146 -3.40 -2.79 -25.29
N MET A 147 -4.52 -2.47 -24.65
CA MET A 147 -5.82 -3.02 -25.03
C MET A 147 -6.24 -2.45 -26.40
N PRO A 148 -7.05 -3.19 -27.18
CA PRO A 148 -7.58 -2.69 -28.46
C PRO A 148 -8.37 -1.39 -28.31
N VAL A 149 -9.04 -1.22 -27.17
CA VAL A 149 -9.81 -0.04 -26.82
C VAL A 149 -9.53 0.33 -25.37
N ARG A 150 -9.32 1.62 -25.13
CA ARG A 150 -9.17 2.21 -23.80
C ARG A 150 -10.36 1.86 -22.90
N MET A 151 -10.09 1.28 -21.73
CA MET A 151 -11.15 0.79 -20.83
C MET A 151 -11.84 1.94 -20.06
N PRO A 152 -13.16 2.16 -20.24
CA PRO A 152 -13.92 3.11 -19.45
C PRO A 152 -14.18 2.58 -18.02
N PRO A 153 -14.38 3.47 -17.03
CA PRO A 153 -14.75 3.09 -15.66
C PRO A 153 -15.93 2.12 -15.62
N SER A 154 -15.66 0.87 -15.23
CA SER A 154 -16.61 -0.24 -15.28
C SER A 154 -16.16 -1.42 -14.42
N LEU A 155 -17.03 -2.41 -14.23
CA LEU A 155 -16.67 -3.66 -13.54
C LEU A 155 -15.78 -4.60 -14.37
N ALA A 156 -15.52 -4.27 -15.64
CA ALA A 156 -14.64 -5.06 -16.50
C ALA A 156 -13.20 -5.15 -15.94
N ILE A 157 -12.79 -4.21 -15.09
CA ILE A 157 -11.50 -4.24 -14.40
C ILE A 157 -11.31 -5.48 -13.51
N LEU A 158 -12.40 -6.12 -13.05
CA LEU A 158 -12.34 -7.38 -12.30
C LEU A 158 -11.92 -8.58 -13.16
N GLY A 159 -11.88 -8.42 -14.48
CA GLY A 159 -11.28 -9.38 -15.41
C GLY A 159 -9.77 -9.21 -15.60
N SER A 160 -9.14 -8.22 -14.95
CA SER A 160 -7.70 -7.97 -15.01
C SER A 160 -6.98 -8.56 -13.80
N SER A 161 -5.83 -9.20 -14.01
CA SER A 161 -4.91 -9.67 -12.95
C SER A 161 -4.54 -8.54 -11.99
N GLY A 162 -4.25 -7.34 -12.52
CA GLY A 162 -3.76 -6.20 -11.76
C GLY A 162 -4.68 -5.77 -10.60
N ALA A 163 -6.00 -5.93 -10.74
CA ALA A 163 -6.94 -5.66 -9.65
C ALA A 163 -6.69 -6.58 -8.44
N TYR A 164 -6.41 -7.86 -8.70
CA TYR A 164 -6.12 -8.86 -7.67
C TYR A 164 -4.71 -8.70 -7.10
N GLU A 165 -3.74 -8.24 -7.89
CA GLU A 165 -2.40 -7.88 -7.39
C GLU A 165 -2.49 -6.72 -6.38
N ILE A 166 -3.22 -5.64 -6.72
CA ILE A 166 -3.46 -4.52 -5.80
C ILE A 166 -4.17 -5.00 -4.54
N MET A 167 -5.17 -5.89 -4.66
CA MET A 167 -5.85 -6.46 -3.49
C MET A 167 -4.91 -7.27 -2.60
N ALA A 168 -4.02 -8.07 -3.20
CA ALA A 168 -3.00 -8.81 -2.47
C ALA A 168 -2.03 -7.87 -1.72
N TYR A 169 -1.62 -6.77 -2.36
CA TYR A 169 -0.81 -5.73 -1.72
C TYR A 169 -1.52 -5.07 -0.54
N VAL A 170 -2.80 -4.72 -0.70
CA VAL A 170 -3.60 -4.15 0.39
C VAL A 170 -3.68 -5.13 1.56
N LEU A 171 -3.87 -6.43 1.29
CA LEU A 171 -3.91 -7.46 2.32
C LEU A 171 -2.55 -7.63 3.01
N ALA A 172 -1.45 -7.70 2.26
CA ALA A 172 -0.10 -7.80 2.81
C ALA A 172 0.22 -6.61 3.72
N VAL A 173 -0.13 -5.40 3.30
CA VAL A 173 0.06 -4.17 4.07
C VAL A 173 -0.83 -4.13 5.31
N ALA A 174 -2.11 -4.50 5.20
CA ALA A 174 -3.02 -4.55 6.35
C ALA A 174 -2.65 -5.65 7.36
N ALA A 175 -2.07 -6.76 6.90
CA ALA A 175 -1.57 -7.84 7.75
C ALA A 175 -0.32 -7.44 8.53
N THR A 176 0.56 -6.66 7.89
CA THR A 176 1.87 -6.33 8.45
C THR A 176 1.91 -5.04 9.27
N THR A 177 0.77 -4.38 9.51
CA THR A 177 0.67 -3.14 10.33
C THR A 177 1.37 -3.24 11.69
N SER A 178 1.31 -4.42 12.30
CA SER A 178 1.89 -4.64 13.61
C SER A 178 3.41 -4.49 13.62
N ILE A 179 4.11 -4.61 12.48
CA ILE A 179 5.60 -4.57 12.46
C ILE A 179 6.18 -3.17 12.69
N GLY A 180 5.36 -2.12 12.80
CA GLY A 180 5.80 -0.74 13.03
C GLY A 180 6.81 -0.62 14.18
N ARG A 181 7.91 0.10 13.91
CA ARG A 181 9.02 0.30 14.84
C ARG A 181 9.35 1.76 15.08
N TRP A 182 9.16 2.62 14.08
CA TRP A 182 9.60 4.01 14.13
C TRP A 182 8.43 4.94 13.85
N ARG A 183 8.26 6.01 14.62
CA ARG A 183 7.27 7.05 14.32
C ARG A 183 7.95 8.35 13.90
N ILE A 184 7.48 8.92 12.79
CA ILE A 184 7.93 10.22 12.30
C ILE A 184 7.21 11.33 13.06
N ARG A 185 7.96 12.22 13.73
CA ARG A 185 7.42 13.41 14.41
C ARG A 185 7.28 14.63 13.47
N ARG A 186 8.23 14.83 12.56
CA ARG A 186 8.26 15.93 11.57
C ARG A 186 8.55 15.40 10.17
N TRP A 187 7.71 15.75 9.20
CA TRP A 187 7.82 15.28 7.81
C TRP A 187 8.95 15.94 7.01
N TRP A 188 9.30 17.19 7.34
CA TRP A 188 10.22 18.03 6.55
C TRP A 188 11.57 18.32 7.22
N ALA A 189 11.85 17.71 8.37
CA ALA A 189 13.14 17.94 9.02
C ALA A 189 14.18 17.00 8.41
N ILE A 190 15.22 17.57 7.78
CA ILE A 190 16.46 16.91 7.38
C ILE A 190 17.11 16.17 8.57
N HIS A 191 16.73 16.56 9.80
CA HIS A 191 16.99 15.87 11.06
C HIS A 191 15.70 15.30 11.67
N GLY A 192 14.99 14.46 10.91
CA GLY A 192 13.72 13.88 11.36
C GLY A 192 13.92 13.05 12.63
N THR A 193 13.50 13.57 13.78
CA THR A 193 13.52 12.80 15.03
C THR A 193 12.53 11.64 14.89
N THR A 194 13.05 10.43 14.70
CA THR A 194 12.26 9.22 14.80
C THR A 194 12.23 8.78 16.26
N GLU A 195 11.05 8.42 16.76
CA GLU A 195 10.95 7.76 18.06
C GLU A 195 10.74 6.27 17.83
N ARG A 196 11.46 5.44 18.58
CA ARG A 196 11.21 4.00 18.57
C ARG A 196 9.91 3.73 19.32
N VAL A 197 8.94 3.14 18.63
CA VAL A 197 7.69 2.69 19.21
C VAL A 197 7.77 1.20 19.42
N ARG A 198 7.49 0.74 20.64
CA ARG A 198 7.34 -0.68 20.95
C ARG A 198 5.86 -1.03 20.93
N LEU A 199 5.41 -1.65 19.85
CA LEU A 199 4.07 -2.23 19.79
C LEU A 199 4.11 -3.56 20.56
N VAL A 200 3.45 -3.60 21.72
CA VAL A 200 3.19 -4.86 22.43
C VAL A 200 2.14 -5.61 21.63
N LYS A 201 2.38 -6.89 21.35
CA LYS A 201 1.49 -7.72 20.53
C LYS A 201 1.06 -8.93 21.31
N ASP A 202 -0.22 -9.24 21.23
CA ASP A 202 -0.72 -10.52 21.69
C ASP A 202 -0.45 -11.62 20.64
N ARG A 203 -0.68 -12.87 21.04
CA ARG A 203 -0.53 -14.04 20.16
C ARG A 203 -1.51 -14.00 18.98
N SER A 204 -2.73 -13.49 19.21
CA SER A 204 -3.77 -13.39 18.19
C SER A 204 -3.33 -12.52 17.01
N THR A 205 -2.77 -11.34 17.29
CA THR A 205 -2.26 -10.40 16.29
C THR A 205 -1.14 -11.01 15.45
N ILE A 206 -0.28 -11.86 16.04
CA ILE A 206 0.79 -12.55 15.33
C ILE A 206 0.21 -13.60 14.37
N THR A 207 -0.78 -14.38 14.81
CA THR A 207 -1.46 -15.38 14.00
C THR A 207 -2.21 -14.72 12.84
N GLU A 208 -3.01 -13.68 13.10
CA GLU A 208 -3.72 -12.93 12.06
C GLU A 208 -2.75 -12.36 11.02
N ARG A 209 -1.62 -11.78 11.46
CA ARG A 209 -0.57 -11.30 10.55
C ARG A 209 -0.06 -12.42 9.67
N ASN A 210 0.34 -13.55 10.24
CA ASN A 210 0.95 -14.64 9.49
C ASN A 210 -0.05 -15.23 8.47
N LEU A 211 -1.31 -15.44 8.88
CA LEU A 211 -2.37 -15.89 8.00
C LEU A 211 -2.64 -14.88 6.87
N GLY A 212 -2.71 -13.59 7.20
CA GLY A 212 -2.92 -12.53 6.22
C GLY A 212 -1.77 -12.43 5.20
N VAL A 213 -0.53 -12.61 5.63
CA VAL A 213 0.64 -12.63 4.72
C VAL A 213 0.60 -13.85 3.80
N VAL A 214 0.28 -15.04 4.32
CA VAL A 214 0.14 -16.25 3.51
C VAL A 214 -0.98 -16.09 2.48
N LEU A 215 -2.14 -15.59 2.91
CA LEU A 215 -3.27 -15.35 2.01
C LEU A 215 -2.92 -14.31 0.94
N ALA A 216 -2.25 -13.22 1.31
CA ALA A 216 -1.77 -12.22 0.34
C ALA A 216 -0.82 -12.83 -0.69
N PHE A 217 0.11 -13.68 -0.25
CA PHE A 217 1.03 -14.38 -1.15
C PHE A 217 0.27 -15.29 -2.12
N VAL A 218 -0.69 -16.08 -1.64
CA VAL A 218 -1.49 -16.97 -2.49
C VAL A 218 -2.29 -16.19 -3.54
N VAL A 219 -2.94 -15.10 -3.14
CA VAL A 219 -3.70 -14.24 -4.08
C VAL A 219 -2.75 -13.63 -5.12
N LEU A 220 -1.59 -13.13 -4.69
CA LEU A 220 -0.61 -12.55 -5.61
C LEU A 220 -0.07 -13.59 -6.60
N ALA A 221 0.31 -14.76 -6.11
CA ALA A 221 0.82 -15.85 -6.95
C ALA A 221 -0.22 -16.29 -8.00
N ALA A 222 -1.49 -16.39 -7.62
CA ALA A 222 -2.58 -16.71 -8.53
C ALA A 222 -2.81 -15.59 -9.56
N ALA A 223 -2.79 -14.32 -9.14
CA ALA A 223 -2.94 -13.18 -10.04
C ALA A 223 -1.80 -13.12 -11.08
N CYS A 224 -0.54 -13.29 -10.65
CA CYS A 224 0.59 -13.33 -11.57
C CYS A 224 0.55 -14.54 -12.50
N ALA A 225 0.02 -15.68 -12.04
CA ALA A 225 -0.13 -16.88 -12.89
C ALA A 225 -1.15 -16.64 -14.00
N TRP A 226 -2.26 -15.99 -13.66
CA TRP A 226 -3.26 -15.58 -14.63
C TRP A 226 -2.67 -14.61 -15.67
N GLU A 227 -1.92 -13.61 -15.23
CA GLU A 227 -1.27 -12.66 -16.14
C GLU A 227 -0.29 -13.34 -17.11
N ALA A 228 0.55 -14.24 -16.61
CA ALA A 228 1.49 -14.99 -17.45
C ALA A 228 0.77 -15.81 -18.54
N VAL A 229 -0.37 -16.41 -18.21
CA VAL A 229 -1.20 -17.15 -19.18
C VAL A 229 -1.81 -16.20 -20.21
N GLN A 230 -2.30 -15.02 -19.82
CA GLN A 230 -2.84 -14.03 -20.74
C GLN A 230 -1.77 -13.53 -21.73
N ILE A 231 -0.60 -13.13 -21.23
CA ILE A 231 0.53 -12.69 -22.08
C ILE A 231 0.91 -13.79 -23.09
N SER A 232 0.91 -15.06 -22.65
CA SER A 232 1.21 -16.18 -23.55
C SER A 232 0.15 -16.39 -24.64
N ALA A 233 -1.12 -16.14 -24.33
CA ALA A 233 -2.19 -16.25 -25.30
C ALA A 233 -2.08 -15.11 -26.33
N ASP A 234 -1.86 -13.87 -25.87
CA ASP A 234 -1.76 -12.68 -26.73
C ASP A 234 -0.54 -12.72 -27.67
N LEU A 235 0.56 -13.39 -27.27
CA LEU A 235 1.73 -13.58 -28.13
C LEU A 235 1.59 -14.71 -29.14
N SER A 236 0.56 -15.56 -29.02
CA SER A 236 0.32 -16.66 -29.97
C SER A 236 -0.79 -16.37 -31.00
N SER A 237 -1.52 -15.26 -30.83
CA SER A 237 -2.51 -14.72 -31.78
C SER A 237 -1.90 -13.75 -32.79
#